data_AF-A0A0T6XEJ3-F1
#
_entry.id   AF-A0A0T6XEJ3-F1
#
_cell.length_a   1.000
_cell.length_b   1.000
_cell.length_c   1.000
_cell.angle_alpha   90.00
_cell.angle_beta   90.00
_cell.angle_gamma   90.00
#
_symmetry.space_group_name_H-M   'P 1'
#
loop_
_entity.id
_entity.type
_entity.pdbx_description
1 polymer ?
#
loop_
_entity_poly.entity_id
_entity_poly.type
_entity_poly.pdbx_seq_one_letter_code
_entity_poly.pdbx_strand_id
1 'polypeptide(L)' 'MPSEDLIPSLLAVSDVLGTGWYAADAARVQPGSTAVVVGDRAVGLMGVLSAKQMGAEKIIAMSKRMAGTRPPPRAAMFC' A
#
# COMPACT_ATOMS: atom_id res chain seq x y z
N MET A 1 23.23 0.01 -15.92
CA MET A 1 22.85 0.18 -14.51
C MET A 1 22.15 1.53 -14.37
N PRO A 2 21.22 1.72 -13.40
CA PRO A 2 20.67 3.05 -13.12
C PRO A 2 21.80 4.03 -12.76
N SER A 3 21.55 5.33 -12.88
CA SER A 3 22.51 6.36 -12.49
C SER A 3 22.72 6.34 -10.96
N GLU A 4 23.92 6.72 -10.51
CA GLU A 4 24.32 6.65 -9.09
C GLU A 4 23.37 7.41 -8.16
N ASP A 5 22.79 8.51 -8.64
CA ASP A 5 21.80 9.33 -7.93
C ASP A 5 20.45 8.61 -7.69
N LEU A 6 20.10 7.62 -8.52
CA LEU A 6 18.89 6.82 -8.38
C LEU A 6 19.05 5.64 -7.42
N ILE A 7 20.28 5.21 -7.14
CA ILE A 7 20.56 4.03 -6.30
C ILE A 7 19.94 4.17 -4.90
N PRO A 8 20.05 5.31 -4.18
CA PRO A 8 19.40 5.48 -2.88
C PRO A 8 17.88 5.36 -2.95
N SER A 9 17.25 5.87 -4.02
CA SER A 9 15.80 5.78 -4.20
C SER A 9 15.33 4.34 -4.43
N LEU A 10 16.17 3.50 -5.03
CA LEU A 10 15.87 2.10 -5.29
C LEU A 10 16.03 1.21 -4.04
N LEU A 11 16.63 1.70 -2.95
CA LEU A 11 16.70 0.94 -1.69
C LEU A 11 15.31 0.59 -1.13
N ALA A 12 14.27 1.37 -1.45
CA ALA A 12 12.91 1.02 -1.07
C ALA A 12 12.44 -0.30 -1.70
N VAL A 13 13.02 -0.70 -2.85
CA VAL A 13 12.68 -1.94 -3.56
C VAL A 13 13.16 -3.18 -2.80
N SER A 14 14.21 -3.07 -1.98
CA SER A 14 14.82 -4.25 -1.32
C SER A 14 14.02 -4.81 -0.15
N ASP A 15 13.13 -4.01 0.45
CA ASP A 15 12.33 -4.42 1.61
C ASP A 15 10.91 -3.86 1.51
N VAL A 16 10.76 -2.54 1.73
CA VAL A 16 9.43 -1.95 1.98
C VAL A 16 8.46 -2.09 0.81
N LEU A 17 8.94 -2.05 -0.44
CA LEU A 17 8.10 -2.30 -1.61
C LEU A 17 7.67 -3.76 -1.70
N GLY A 18 8.60 -4.69 -1.53
CA GLY A 18 8.30 -6.13 -1.55
C GLY A 18 7.33 -6.53 -0.44
N THR A 19 7.53 -5.98 0.75
CA THR A 19 6.63 -6.19 1.90
C THR A 19 5.24 -5.62 1.63
N GLY A 20 5.13 -4.40 1.07
CA GLY A 20 3.84 -3.82 0.67
C GLY A 20 3.13 -4.59 -0.45
N TRP A 21 3.89 -5.13 -1.40
CA TRP A 21 3.36 -5.97 -2.47
C TRP A 21 2.78 -7.27 -1.95
N TYR A 22 3.56 -7.98 -1.11
CA TYR A 22 3.12 -9.22 -0.51
C TYR A 22 1.89 -9.01 0.39
N ALA A 23 1.79 -7.89 1.10
CA ALA A 23 0.60 -7.54 1.88
C ALA A 23 -0.66 -7.45 1.00
N ALA A 24 -0.58 -6.80 -0.16
CA ALA A 24 -1.69 -6.68 -1.10
C ALA A 24 -2.05 -8.04 -1.74
N ASP A 25 -1.04 -8.86 -2.07
CA ASP A 25 -1.23 -10.21 -2.61
C ASP A 25 -1.88 -11.16 -1.58
N ALA A 26 -1.36 -11.16 -0.34
CA ALA A 26 -1.92 -11.95 0.77
C ALA A 26 -3.35 -11.54 1.11
N ALA A 27 -3.69 -10.26 0.96
CA ALA A 27 -5.05 -9.74 1.08
C ALA A 27 -5.94 -10.07 -0.14
N ARG A 28 -5.38 -10.71 -1.17
CA ARG A 28 -6.04 -11.08 -2.44
C ARG A 28 -6.66 -9.87 -3.15
N VAL A 29 -5.95 -8.75 -3.18
CA VAL A 29 -6.39 -7.58 -3.95
C VAL A 29 -6.50 -7.96 -5.41
N GLN A 30 -7.66 -7.67 -5.99
CA GLN A 30 -8.01 -7.93 -7.38
C GLN A 30 -8.68 -6.70 -8.00
N PRO A 31 -8.77 -6.62 -9.33
CA PRO A 31 -9.57 -5.60 -10.02
C PRO A 31 -10.97 -5.43 -9.40
N GLY A 32 -11.35 -4.19 -9.08
CA GLY A 32 -12.65 -3.89 -8.44
C GLY A 32 -12.66 -4.02 -6.91
N SER A 33 -11.54 -4.39 -6.29
CA SER A 33 -11.46 -4.49 -4.83
C SER A 33 -11.52 -3.13 -4.14
N THR A 34 -12.09 -3.12 -2.92
CA THR A 34 -11.84 -2.05 -1.95
C THR A 34 -10.82 -2.53 -0.93
N ALA A 35 -9.65 -1.89 -0.88
CA ALA A 35 -8.57 -2.20 0.05
C ALA A 35 -8.53 -1.19 1.20
N VAL A 36 -8.35 -1.66 2.43
CA VAL A 36 -8.06 -0.82 3.60
C VAL A 36 -6.63 -1.14 4.07
N VAL A 37 -5.81 -0.10 4.16
CA VAL A 37 -4.43 -0.17 4.65
C VAL A 37 -4.35 0.51 6.01
N VAL A 38 -3.89 -0.20 7.04
CA VAL A 38 -3.74 0.34 8.39
C VAL A 38 -2.30 0.75 8.65
N GLY A 39 -2.03 2.05 8.55
CA GLY A 39 -0.70 2.64 8.70
C GLY A 39 -0.25 3.35 7.44
N ASP A 40 0.36 4.53 7.62
CA ASP A 40 0.82 5.44 6.57
C ASP A 40 2.35 5.59 6.57
N ARG A 41 3.06 4.62 7.16
CA ARG A 41 4.53 4.55 7.13
C ARG A 41 5.00 3.89 5.83
N ALA A 42 6.32 3.77 5.64
CA ALA A 42 6.93 3.29 4.39
C ALA A 42 6.25 2.03 3.81
N VAL A 43 6.07 0.99 4.62
CA VAL A 43 5.39 -0.25 4.19
C VAL A 43 3.92 -0.03 3.84
N GLY A 44 3.17 0.70 4.66
CA GLY A 44 1.76 0.99 4.39
C GLY A 44 1.55 1.78 3.10
N LEU A 45 2.40 2.78 2.82
CA LEU A 45 2.36 3.52 1.56
C LEU A 45 2.71 2.63 0.36
N MET A 46 3.64 1.67 0.51
CA MET A 46 3.91 0.68 -0.53
C MET A 46 2.76 -0.32 -0.70
N GLY A 47 2.03 -0.64 0.37
CA GLY A 47 0.79 -1.42 0.30
C GLY A 47 -0.31 -0.70 -0.49
N VAL A 48 -0.46 0.62 -0.28
CA VAL A 48 -1.36 1.47 -1.09
C VAL A 48 -0.95 1.45 -2.57
N LEU A 49 0.35 1.63 -2.87
CA LEU A 49 0.85 1.58 -4.25
C LEU A 49 0.60 0.20 -4.89
N SER A 50 0.85 -0.87 -4.15
CA SER A 50 0.68 -2.25 -4.63
C SER A 50 -0.79 -2.59 -4.87
N ALA A 51 -1.67 -2.22 -3.94
CA ALA A 51 -3.11 -2.41 -4.12
C ALA A 51 -3.64 -1.67 -5.35
N LYS A 52 -3.13 -0.45 -5.61
CA LYS A 52 -3.45 0.29 -6.84
C LYS A 52 -2.95 -0.45 -8.09
N GLN A 53 -1.73 -0.97 -8.06
CA GLN A 53 -1.15 -1.71 -9.19
C GLN A 53 -1.90 -3.02 -9.48
N MET A 54 -2.46 -3.66 -8.46
CA MET A 54 -3.27 -4.88 -8.58
C MET A 54 -4.74 -4.61 -8.98
N GLY A 55 -5.13 -3.35 -9.16
CA GLY A 55 -6.45 -2.97 -9.69
C GLY A 55 -7.51 -2.67 -8.64
N ALA A 56 -7.15 -2.40 -7.38
CA ALA A 56 -8.12 -1.92 -6.40
C ALA A 56 -8.82 -0.64 -6.92
N GLU A 57 -10.15 -0.66 -6.95
CA GLU A 57 -10.96 0.49 -7.36
C GLU A 57 -10.94 1.59 -6.30
N LYS A 58 -10.88 1.17 -5.03
CA LYS A 58 -10.87 2.08 -3.90
C LYS A 58 -9.86 1.64 -2.85
N ILE A 59 -9.07 2.60 -2.36
CA ILE A 59 -8.06 2.35 -1.33
C ILE A 59 -8.29 3.35 -0.20
N ILE A 60 -8.34 2.86 1.02
CA ILE A 60 -8.60 3.63 2.23
C ILE A 60 -7.38 3.46 3.14
N ALA A 61 -6.55 4.49 3.21
CA ALA A 61 -5.39 4.52 4.10
C ALA A 61 -5.82 5.10 5.46
N MET A 62 -5.71 4.29 6.51
CA MET A 62 -5.99 4.71 7.88
C MET A 62 -4.67 5.05 8.58
N SER A 63 -4.58 6.24 9.18
CA SER A 63 -3.43 6.64 9.98
C SER A 63 -3.84 7.04 11.38
N LYS A 64 -2.93 6.86 12.34
CA LYS A 64 -3.07 7.37 13.72
C LYS A 64 -3.05 8.91 13.76
N ARG A 65 -2.54 9.57 12.73
CA ARG A 65 -2.54 11.04 12.66
C ARG A 65 -3.92 11.51 12.22
N MET A 66 -4.44 12.53 12.92
CA MET A 66 -5.78 13.03 12.70
C MET A 66 -5.87 13.75 11.35
N ALA A 67 -6.22 13.01 10.31
CA ALA A 67 -6.80 13.52 9.08
C ALA A 67 -8.24 13.01 9.05
N GLY A 68 -9.19 13.85 9.49
CA GLY A 68 -10.56 13.42 9.77
C GLY A 68 -11.25 12.81 8.55
N THR A 69 -11.69 11.55 8.66
CA THR A 69 -12.48 10.88 7.60
C THR A 69 -13.40 9.77 8.14
N ARG A 70 -14.44 9.47 7.34
CA ARG A 70 -15.61 8.60 7.55
C ARG A 70 -15.28 7.09 7.55
N PRO A 71 -16.01 6.24 8.30
CA PRO A 71 -15.77 4.79 8.33
C PRO A 71 -16.05 4.07 6.99
N PRO A 72 -15.28 3.01 6.66
CA PRO A 72 -15.41 2.28 5.41
C PRO A 72 -16.53 1.22 5.41
N PRO A 73 -17.20 0.96 4.27
CA PRO A 73 -17.97 -0.27 4.07
C PRO A 73 -17.03 -1.47 3.85
N ARG A 74 -17.57 -2.70 3.97
CA ARG A 74 -16.86 -4.00 3.90
C ARG A 74 -15.66 -3.98 2.92
N ALA A 75 -14.46 -3.95 3.47
CA ALA A 75 -13.21 -3.88 2.73
C ALA A 75 -12.31 -5.06 3.08
N ALA A 76 -11.43 -5.45 2.16
CA ALA A 76 -10.29 -6.29 2.49
C ALA A 76 -9.34 -5.44 3.34
N MET A 77 -9.30 -5.73 4.64
CA MET A 77 -8.48 -5.02 5.62
C MET A 77 -7.24 -5.85 5.90
N PHE A 78 -6.06 -5.24 5.76
CA PHE A 78 -4.80 -5.85 6.14
C PHE A 78 -3.94 -4.86 6.94
N CYS A 79 -3.20 -5.41 7.91
CA CYS A 79 -2.32 -4.68 8.83
C CYS A 79 -0.96 -4.46 8.18
#